data_AF-A0A1G8RER8-F1
#
_entry.id   AF-A0A1G8RER8-F1
#
_cell.length_a   1.000
_cell.length_b   1.000
_cell.length_c   1.000
_cell.angle_alpha   90.00
_cell.angle_beta   90.00
_cell.angle_gamma   90.00
#
_symmetry.space_group_name_H-M   'P 1'
#
loop_
_entity.id
_entity.type
_entity.pdbx_description
1 polymer ?
#
loop_
_entity_poly.entity_id
_entity_poly.type
_entity_poly.pdbx_seq_one_letter_code
_entity_poly.pdbx_strand_id
1 'polypeptide(L)'
;MATLNAKALQWASGQVGKQIGAGECWDLANKALLQAGAGTSSDFGPMGDDDDYIWGDEVALKDALPGDILQYRDYEMTTTTTTDVTFSDDSGWLDEPSVTVGHPHHTSILSKNPGTGAITVLEQNYKGNKEAVRSSTIRWKGSSTSTTTRKQMKRQDNGKLEMALVVVTVDVTVTGTLKAYRPKKP
;
A
#
# COMPACT_ATOMS: atom_id res chain seq x y z
N MET A 1 -7.47 -7.54 28.23
CA MET A 1 -6.12 -6.98 28.00
C MET A 1 -5.96 -6.73 26.51
N ALA A 2 -5.43 -5.59 26.09
CA ALA A 2 -5.16 -5.34 24.66
C ALA A 2 -4.04 -6.28 24.17
N THR A 3 -4.21 -6.85 22.96
CA THR A 3 -3.20 -7.66 22.28
C THR A 3 -1.98 -6.82 21.88
N LEU A 4 -0.84 -7.46 21.60
CA LEU A 4 0.41 -6.75 21.27
C LEU A 4 0.27 -5.85 20.03
N ASN A 5 -0.35 -6.36 18.97
CA ASN A 5 -0.66 -5.59 17.76
C ASN A 5 -1.52 -4.35 18.07
N ALA A 6 -2.59 -4.50 18.87
CA ALA A 6 -3.44 -3.37 19.22
C ALA A 6 -2.67 -2.26 19.96
N LYS A 7 -1.75 -2.62 20.86
CA LYS A 7 -0.88 -1.66 21.55
C LYS A 7 0.11 -0.97 20.60
N ALA A 8 0.73 -1.73 19.69
CA ALA A 8 1.64 -1.20 18.70
C ALA A 8 0.94 -0.17 17.80
N LEU A 9 -0.25 -0.51 17.31
CA LEU A 9 -1.08 0.41 16.51
C LEU A 9 -1.47 1.66 17.29
N GLN A 10 -1.92 1.51 18.54
CA GLN A 10 -2.32 2.64 19.37
C GLN A 10 -1.17 3.64 19.51
N TRP A 11 0.04 3.14 19.81
CA TRP A 11 1.21 4.00 19.95
C TRP A 11 1.58 4.67 18.61
N ALA A 12 1.66 3.90 17.53
CA ALA A 12 2.02 4.40 16.20
C ALA A 12 1.03 5.45 15.68
N SER A 13 -0.28 5.25 15.91
CA SER A 13 -1.31 6.20 15.53
C SER A 13 -1.12 7.56 16.22
N GLY A 14 -0.65 7.57 17.48
CA GLY A 14 -0.31 8.79 18.21
C GLY A 14 0.97 9.50 17.73
N GLN A 15 1.70 8.90 16.78
CA GLN A 15 2.93 9.45 16.21
C GLN A 15 2.75 10.09 14.83
N VAL A 16 1.56 10.04 14.24
CA VAL A 16 1.31 10.69 12.93
C VAL A 16 1.74 12.15 12.96
N GLY A 17 2.51 12.56 11.95
CA GLY A 17 3.10 13.90 11.83
C GLY A 17 4.41 14.11 12.60
N LYS A 18 4.91 13.10 13.32
CA LYS A 18 6.19 13.17 14.05
C LYS A 18 7.26 12.31 13.37
N GLN A 19 8.51 12.72 13.50
CA GLN A 19 9.64 11.89 13.15
C GLN A 19 10.05 11.04 14.36
N ILE A 20 10.25 9.75 14.13
CA ILE A 20 10.57 8.74 15.12
C ILE A 20 12.00 8.26 14.89
N GLY A 21 12.83 8.35 15.94
CA GLY A 21 14.20 7.84 15.88
C GLY A 21 15.06 8.67 14.93
N ALA A 22 15.89 7.99 14.15
CA ALA A 22 16.68 8.59 13.08
C ALA A 22 15.83 8.98 11.86
N GLY A 23 14.55 8.60 11.85
CA GLY A 23 13.63 8.86 10.76
C GLY A 23 13.48 7.68 9.81
N GLU A 24 14.02 6.50 10.13
CA GLU A 24 13.94 5.33 9.27
C GLU A 24 12.57 4.64 9.34
N CYS A 25 12.22 3.85 8.32
CA CYS A 25 10.99 3.05 8.34
C CYS A 25 11.01 2.02 9.48
N TRP A 26 12.18 1.41 9.70
CA TRP A 26 12.46 0.47 10.79
C TRP A 26 12.24 1.10 12.17
N ASP A 27 12.61 2.37 12.38
CA ASP A 27 12.49 3.06 13.68
C ASP A 27 11.03 3.07 14.18
N LEU A 28 10.08 3.31 13.27
CA LEU A 28 8.66 3.34 13.60
C LEU A 28 8.18 1.96 14.09
N ALA A 29 8.47 0.90 13.34
CA ALA A 29 8.07 -0.46 13.68
C ALA A 29 8.73 -0.92 14.98
N ASN A 30 10.04 -0.74 15.10
CA ASN A 30 10.80 -1.12 16.28
C ASN A 30 10.28 -0.43 17.55
N LYS A 31 10.11 0.90 17.53
CA LYS A 31 9.59 1.61 18.71
C LYS A 31 8.15 1.24 19.04
N ALA A 32 7.30 1.01 18.04
CA ALA A 32 5.91 0.59 18.29
C ALA A 32 5.86 -0.77 19.01
N LEU A 33 6.71 -1.73 18.60
CA LEU A 33 6.80 -3.05 19.22
C LEU A 33 7.34 -2.99 20.65
N LEU A 34 8.41 -2.21 20.89
CA LEU A 34 8.94 -2.00 22.24
C LEU A 34 7.89 -1.41 23.19
N GLN A 35 7.11 -0.43 22.72
CA GLN A 35 6.03 0.18 23.51
C GLN A 35 4.86 -0.78 23.76
N ALA A 36 4.63 -1.74 22.86
CA ALA A 36 3.67 -2.81 23.06
C ALA A 36 4.15 -3.89 24.05
N GLY A 37 5.45 -3.96 24.32
CA GLY A 37 6.10 -5.06 25.04
C GLY A 37 6.24 -6.34 24.20
N ALA A 38 6.33 -6.18 22.87
CA ALA A 38 6.61 -7.23 21.92
C ALA A 38 8.13 -7.34 21.68
N GLY A 39 8.56 -8.47 21.12
CA GLY A 39 9.88 -8.59 20.52
C GLY A 39 9.94 -7.81 19.20
N THR A 40 11.15 -7.48 18.78
CA THR A 40 11.46 -6.72 17.58
C THR A 40 12.22 -7.59 16.58
N SER A 41 12.59 -7.03 15.42
CA SER A 41 13.30 -7.79 14.40
C SER A 41 14.66 -8.33 14.87
N SER A 42 15.32 -7.67 15.81
CA SER A 42 16.57 -8.16 16.42
C SER A 42 16.39 -9.42 17.26
N ASP A 43 15.17 -9.74 17.68
CA ASP A 43 14.90 -10.94 18.49
C ASP A 43 14.67 -12.19 17.62
N PHE A 44 14.29 -12.01 16.34
CA PHE A 44 13.74 -13.10 15.52
C PHE A 44 14.52 -13.41 14.25
N GLY A 45 15.51 -12.60 13.86
CA GLY A 45 16.24 -12.82 12.62
C GLY A 45 17.48 -11.93 12.45
N PRO A 46 18.14 -12.04 11.29
CA PRO A 46 19.28 -11.20 10.96
C PRO A 46 18.83 -9.75 10.68
N MET A 47 19.74 -8.80 10.92
CA MET A 47 19.48 -7.36 10.98
C MET A 47 20.38 -6.54 10.04
N GLY A 48 20.83 -7.15 8.95
CA GLY A 48 21.61 -6.48 7.91
C GLY A 48 20.79 -5.39 7.20
N ASP A 49 21.51 -4.49 6.54
CA ASP A 49 20.93 -3.36 5.81
C ASP A 49 20.02 -3.79 4.66
N ASP A 50 20.19 -5.03 4.17
CA ASP A 50 19.39 -5.62 3.08
C ASP A 50 18.64 -6.89 3.53
N ASP A 51 18.54 -7.17 4.82
CA ASP A 51 17.84 -8.38 5.31
C ASP A 51 16.33 -8.18 5.35
N ASP A 52 15.58 -9.24 5.04
CA ASP A 52 14.12 -9.27 5.27
C ASP A 52 13.84 -9.45 6.76
N TYR A 53 13.49 -8.36 7.43
CA TYR A 53 13.20 -8.38 8.86
C TYR A 53 11.99 -9.27 9.21
N ILE A 54 12.16 -10.08 10.25
CA ILE A 54 11.10 -10.90 10.84
C ILE A 54 10.59 -10.18 12.09
N TRP A 55 9.32 -9.81 12.11
CA TRP A 55 8.76 -8.98 13.18
C TRP A 55 7.86 -9.75 14.17
N GLY A 56 7.75 -11.06 13.98
CA GLY A 56 6.92 -11.93 14.79
C GLY A 56 6.48 -13.18 14.03
N ASP A 57 5.25 -13.65 14.29
CA ASP A 57 4.72 -14.81 13.57
C ASP A 57 4.12 -14.38 12.23
N GLU A 58 4.56 -15.00 11.13
CA GLU A 58 4.03 -14.69 9.80
C GLU A 58 2.54 -15.06 9.71
N VAL A 59 1.76 -14.17 9.10
CA VAL A 59 0.33 -14.35 8.91
C VAL A 59 -0.03 -14.01 7.46
N ALA A 60 -1.03 -14.72 6.92
CA ALA A 60 -1.52 -14.39 5.59
C ALA A 60 -2.08 -12.97 5.58
N LEU A 61 -1.79 -12.19 4.52
CA LEU A 61 -2.23 -10.79 4.38
C LEU A 61 -3.75 -10.61 4.49
N LYS A 62 -4.53 -11.61 4.06
CA LYS A 62 -5.99 -11.62 4.21
C LYS A 62 -6.46 -11.71 5.68
N ASP A 63 -5.64 -12.29 6.55
CA ASP A 63 -5.89 -12.52 7.97
C ASP A 63 -5.07 -11.56 8.86
N ALA A 64 -4.33 -10.63 8.25
CA ALA A 64 -3.55 -9.63 8.95
C ALA A 64 -4.49 -8.62 9.65
N LEU A 65 -4.18 -8.31 10.91
CA LEU A 65 -4.98 -7.47 11.77
C LEU A 65 -4.31 -6.10 11.96
N PRO A 66 -5.09 -5.05 12.29
CA PRO A 66 -4.50 -3.77 12.67
C PRO A 66 -3.45 -3.92 13.78
N GLY A 67 -2.28 -3.34 13.55
CA GLY A 67 -1.08 -3.41 14.39
C GLY A 67 -0.08 -4.51 14.02
N ASP A 68 -0.43 -5.39 13.08
CA ASP A 68 0.55 -6.30 12.49
C ASP A 68 1.59 -5.49 11.67
N ILE A 69 2.81 -5.97 11.61
CA ILE A 69 3.94 -5.31 10.93
C ILE A 69 4.07 -5.86 9.53
N LEU A 70 4.21 -4.98 8.54
CA LEU A 70 4.38 -5.35 7.15
C LEU A 70 5.83 -5.15 6.72
N GLN A 71 6.43 -6.18 6.12
CA GLN A 71 7.75 -6.14 5.52
C GLN A 71 7.64 -6.22 4.00
N TYR A 72 8.33 -5.31 3.31
CA TYR A 72 8.30 -5.14 1.87
C TYR A 72 9.64 -5.57 1.28
N ARG A 73 9.58 -6.22 0.11
CA ARG A 73 10.74 -6.52 -0.72
C ARG A 73 10.35 -6.37 -2.19
N ASP A 74 11.04 -5.48 -2.90
CA ASP A 74 10.81 -5.18 -4.32
C ASP A 74 9.32 -4.94 -4.63
N TYR A 75 8.60 -4.35 -3.67
CA TYR A 75 7.16 -4.17 -3.75
C TYR A 75 6.86 -3.03 -4.71
N GLU A 76 6.06 -3.31 -5.72
CA GLU A 76 5.55 -2.29 -6.64
C GLU A 76 4.04 -2.44 -6.83
N MET A 77 3.38 -1.30 -6.99
CA MET A 77 1.99 -1.17 -7.33
C MET A 77 1.88 -0.29 -8.57
N THR A 78 1.47 -0.88 -9.68
CA THR A 78 1.20 -0.18 -10.94
C THR A 78 -0.29 -0.03 -11.12
N THR A 79 -0.74 1.20 -11.33
CA THR A 79 -2.13 1.52 -11.69
C THR A 79 -2.17 1.97 -13.15
N THR A 80 -2.90 1.23 -13.98
CA THR A 80 -3.19 1.58 -15.38
C THR A 80 -4.64 2.03 -15.49
N THR A 81 -4.88 3.19 -16.11
CA THR A 81 -6.23 3.68 -16.39
C THR A 81 -6.47 3.65 -17.88
N THR A 82 -7.22 2.66 -18.35
CA THR A 82 -7.62 2.53 -19.75
C THR A 82 -8.92 3.29 -19.97
N THR A 83 -8.92 4.26 -20.87
CA THR A 83 -10.12 4.98 -21.34
C THR A 83 -10.37 4.62 -22.79
N ASP A 84 -11.38 3.79 -23.03
CA ASP A 84 -11.88 3.42 -24.35
C ASP A 84 -13.10 4.29 -24.68
N VAL A 85 -13.02 5.02 -25.78
CA VAL A 85 -14.10 5.88 -26.28
C VAL A 85 -14.57 5.35 -27.62
N THR A 86 -15.85 5.00 -27.72
CA THR A 86 -16.48 4.49 -28.95
C THR A 86 -17.68 5.36 -29.33
N PHE A 87 -17.70 5.89 -30.54
CA PHE A 87 -18.85 6.60 -31.12
C PHE A 87 -19.82 5.63 -31.81
N SER A 88 -20.96 6.14 -32.28
CA SER A 88 -21.99 5.32 -32.94
C SER A 88 -21.58 4.76 -34.31
N ASP A 89 -20.52 5.30 -34.92
CA ASP A 89 -19.95 4.82 -36.19
C ASP A 89 -18.76 3.86 -35.95
N ASP A 90 -18.63 3.33 -34.73
CA ASP A 90 -17.54 2.45 -34.27
C ASP A 90 -16.15 3.07 -34.31
N SER A 91 -16.01 4.34 -34.69
CA SER A 91 -14.76 5.07 -34.51
C SER A 91 -14.53 5.41 -33.04
N GLY A 92 -13.27 5.66 -32.68
CA GLY A 92 -12.92 5.81 -31.28
C GLY A 92 -11.44 6.01 -31.05
N TRP A 93 -11.05 6.00 -29.78
CA TRP A 93 -9.66 5.96 -29.37
C TRP A 93 -9.51 5.24 -28.04
N LEU A 94 -8.27 4.83 -27.78
CA LEU A 94 -7.86 4.20 -26.54
C LEU A 94 -6.72 5.04 -25.94
N ASP A 95 -6.83 5.35 -24.64
CA ASP A 95 -5.76 5.98 -23.86
C ASP A 95 -5.47 5.11 -22.64
N GLU A 96 -4.19 4.83 -22.36
CA GLU A 96 -3.77 3.86 -21.33
C GLU A 96 -2.58 4.35 -20.48
N PRO A 97 -2.66 5.52 -19.81
CA PRO A 97 -1.63 5.96 -18.89
C PRO A 97 -1.46 4.98 -17.71
N SER A 98 -0.22 4.84 -17.24
CA SER A 98 0.10 4.08 -16.03
C SER A 98 1.00 4.85 -15.07
N VAL A 99 0.86 4.56 -13.78
CA VAL A 99 1.67 5.10 -12.68
C VAL A 99 2.13 3.95 -11.79
N THR A 100 3.43 3.88 -11.52
CA THR A 100 4.01 2.89 -10.60
C THR A 100 4.52 3.59 -9.34
N VAL A 101 4.21 3.00 -8.18
CA VAL A 101 4.77 3.38 -6.88
C VAL A 101 5.27 2.12 -6.17
N GLY A 102 6.36 2.21 -5.41
CA GLY A 102 6.95 1.04 -4.78
C GLY A 102 8.08 1.35 -3.83
N HIS A 103 8.58 0.30 -3.18
CA HIS A 103 9.74 0.34 -2.31
C HIS A 103 10.63 -0.89 -2.56
N PRO A 104 11.94 -0.71 -2.80
CA PRO A 104 12.90 -1.82 -2.84
C PRO A 104 12.93 -2.60 -1.51
N HIS A 105 12.91 -1.87 -0.39
CA HIS A 105 12.85 -2.42 0.96
C HIS A 105 12.16 -1.43 1.90
N HIS A 106 11.18 -1.89 2.68
CA HIS A 106 10.41 -1.01 3.57
C HIS A 106 9.73 -1.79 4.69
N THR A 107 9.31 -1.05 5.72
CA THR A 107 8.48 -1.59 6.80
C THR A 107 7.38 -0.60 7.16
N SER A 108 6.17 -1.11 7.41
CA SER A 108 5.04 -0.30 7.87
C SER A 108 4.20 -1.04 8.91
N ILE A 109 3.29 -0.33 9.57
CA ILE A 109 2.35 -0.89 10.54
C ILE A 109 0.95 -0.86 9.94
N LEU A 110 0.30 -2.02 9.86
CA LEU A 110 -1.06 -2.13 9.34
C LEU A 110 -2.04 -1.37 10.25
N SER A 111 -2.83 -0.43 9.73
CA SER A 111 -3.86 0.28 10.51
C SER A 111 -5.27 -0.14 10.15
N LYS A 112 -5.50 -0.61 8.92
CA LYS A 112 -6.80 -1.10 8.47
C LYS A 112 -6.67 -2.18 7.42
N ASN A 113 -7.36 -3.30 7.63
CA ASN A 113 -7.53 -4.36 6.63
C ASN A 113 -9.01 -4.70 6.43
N PRO A 114 -9.66 -4.12 5.42
CA PRO A 114 -11.04 -4.46 5.05
C PRO A 114 -11.21 -5.84 4.39
N GLY A 115 -10.13 -6.57 4.09
CA GLY A 115 -10.17 -7.85 3.39
C GLY A 115 -10.35 -7.77 1.87
N THR A 116 -10.45 -6.57 1.30
CA THR A 116 -10.69 -6.35 -0.14
C THR A 116 -9.43 -6.36 -1.00
N GLY A 117 -8.24 -6.40 -0.38
CA GLY A 117 -6.95 -6.28 -1.07
C GLY A 117 -6.29 -4.92 -0.94
N ALA A 118 -7.06 -3.88 -0.63
CA ALA A 118 -6.53 -2.56 -0.26
C ALA A 118 -6.42 -2.46 1.27
N ILE A 119 -5.31 -1.96 1.77
CA ILE A 119 -5.03 -1.81 3.19
C ILE A 119 -4.50 -0.41 3.49
N THR A 120 -4.74 0.06 4.70
CA THR A 120 -4.16 1.31 5.20
C THR A 120 -3.02 1.00 6.13
N VAL A 121 -1.91 1.71 5.97
CA VAL A 121 -0.69 1.54 6.76
C VAL A 121 -0.29 2.86 7.42
N LEU A 122 0.49 2.75 8.49
CA LEU A 122 1.27 3.82 9.08
C LEU A 122 2.74 3.55 8.79
N GLU A 123 3.39 4.53 8.19
CA GLU A 123 4.76 4.36 7.71
C GLU A 123 5.55 5.65 7.90
N GLN A 124 6.87 5.51 7.87
CA GLN A 124 7.84 6.59 7.96
C GLN A 124 8.89 6.37 6.88
N ASN A 125 9.55 7.43 6.41
CA ASN A 125 10.57 7.32 5.36
C ASN A 125 10.05 6.78 4.02
N TYR A 126 8.80 7.09 3.67
CA TYR A 126 8.14 6.55 2.48
C TYR A 126 8.93 6.85 1.18
N LYS A 127 9.58 8.03 1.04
CA LYS A 127 10.37 8.33 -0.17
C LYS A 127 11.88 8.25 0.05
N GLY A 128 12.34 7.69 1.16
CA GLY A 128 13.77 7.63 1.48
C GLY A 128 14.35 8.95 2.00
N ASN A 129 13.54 9.97 2.34
CA ASN A 129 14.03 11.27 2.83
C ASN A 129 13.70 11.53 4.30
N LYS A 130 13.53 10.47 5.10
CA LYS A 130 13.27 10.52 6.55
C LYS A 130 12.00 11.28 6.91
N GLU A 131 10.99 11.19 6.05
CA GLU A 131 9.71 11.87 6.26
C GLU A 131 9.02 11.37 7.52
N ALA A 132 8.33 12.27 8.23
CA ALA A 132 7.54 11.96 9.41
C ALA A 132 6.47 10.89 9.17
N VAL A 133 6.00 10.26 10.26
CA VAL A 133 4.96 9.23 10.21
C VAL A 133 3.71 9.74 9.51
N ARG A 134 3.22 8.97 8.53
CA ARG A 134 2.03 9.28 7.74
C ARG A 134 1.12 8.06 7.63
N SER A 135 -0.09 8.30 7.15
CA SER A 135 -0.99 7.24 6.71
C SER A 135 -1.02 7.16 5.19
N SER A 136 -0.99 5.94 4.67
CA SER A 136 -1.05 5.66 3.22
C SER A 136 -1.96 4.46 2.95
N THR A 137 -2.52 4.42 1.74
CA THR A 137 -3.25 3.24 1.25
C THR A 137 -2.40 2.54 0.22
N ILE A 138 -2.25 1.24 0.39
CA ILE A 138 -1.54 0.36 -0.55
C ILE A 138 -2.42 -0.86 -0.88
N ARG A 139 -1.99 -1.70 -1.81
CA ARG A 139 -2.67 -2.97 -2.10
C ARG A 139 -1.72 -4.14 -1.97
N TRP A 140 -2.18 -5.22 -1.35
CA TRP A 140 -1.44 -6.48 -1.30
C TRP A 140 -1.85 -7.46 -2.39
N LYS A 141 -2.91 -7.14 -3.15
CA LYS A 141 -3.31 -7.84 -4.37
C LYS A 141 -3.84 -6.87 -5.40
N GLY A 142 -3.69 -7.25 -6.67
CA GLY A 142 -4.25 -6.51 -7.79
C GLY A 142 -5.78 -6.38 -7.75
N SER A 143 -6.29 -5.51 -8.61
CA SER A 143 -7.73 -5.32 -8.81
C SER A 143 -8.01 -4.74 -10.18
N SER A 144 -9.15 -5.10 -10.75
CA SER A 144 -9.68 -4.47 -11.96
C SER A 144 -11.07 -3.92 -11.67
N THR A 145 -11.38 -2.72 -12.13
CA THR A 145 -12.71 -2.13 -12.03
C THR A 145 -13.01 -1.36 -13.31
N SER A 146 -14.17 -1.59 -13.90
CA SER A 146 -14.60 -0.91 -15.10
C SER A 146 -15.89 -0.13 -14.86
N THR A 147 -15.97 1.07 -15.44
CA THR A 147 -17.16 1.92 -15.43
C THR A 147 -17.52 2.30 -16.85
N THR A 148 -18.77 2.05 -17.23
CA THR A 148 -19.30 2.41 -18.54
C THR A 148 -20.24 3.61 -18.41
N THR A 149 -20.03 4.63 -19.22
CA THR A 149 -20.87 5.84 -19.27
C THR A 149 -21.15 6.24 -20.70
N ARG A 150 -22.28 6.92 -20.94
CA ARG A 150 -22.53 7.64 -22.20
C ARG A 150 -22.41 9.12 -21.94
N LYS A 151 -21.53 9.82 -22.67
CA LYS A 151 -21.33 11.27 -22.54
C LYS A 151 -20.89 11.92 -23.86
N GLN A 152 -21.06 13.23 -23.97
CA GLN A 152 -20.50 13.98 -25.09
C GLN A 152 -18.97 14.00 -24.99
N MET A 153 -18.32 13.62 -26.07
CA MET A 153 -16.87 13.62 -26.21
C MET A 153 -16.47 14.41 -27.46
N LYS A 154 -15.36 15.13 -27.37
CA LYS A 154 -14.78 15.81 -28.52
C LYS A 154 -14.03 14.79 -29.35
N ARG A 155 -14.43 14.63 -30.61
CA ARG A 155 -13.74 13.79 -31.58
C ARG A 155 -12.30 14.26 -31.82
N GLN A 156 -11.36 13.33 -31.93
CA GLN A 156 -9.96 13.64 -32.21
C GLN A 156 -9.70 13.94 -33.70
N ASP A 157 -10.48 13.37 -34.61
CA ASP A 157 -10.32 13.53 -36.06
C ASP A 157 -10.84 14.89 -36.57
N ASN A 158 -12.01 15.32 -36.09
CA ASN A 158 -12.70 16.50 -36.62
C ASN A 158 -13.12 17.52 -35.55
N GLY A 159 -12.89 17.24 -34.27
CA GLY A 159 -13.17 18.16 -33.18
C GLY A 159 -14.65 18.37 -32.83
N LYS A 160 -15.59 17.66 -33.47
CA LYS A 160 -17.02 17.75 -33.16
C LYS A 160 -17.32 17.10 -31.81
N LEU A 161 -18.31 17.65 -31.09
CA LEU A 161 -18.85 17.05 -29.88
C LEU A 161 -19.97 16.08 -30.25
N GLU A 162 -19.78 14.81 -29.94
CA GLU A 162 -20.75 13.75 -30.22
C GLU A 162 -20.91 12.83 -29.01
N MET A 163 -22.07 12.18 -28.89
CA MET A 163 -22.28 11.19 -27.85
C MET A 163 -21.42 9.96 -28.11
N ALA A 164 -20.61 9.58 -27.12
CA ALA A 164 -19.80 8.37 -27.15
C ALA A 164 -20.16 7.45 -25.96
N LEU A 165 -19.96 6.16 -26.16
CA LEU A 165 -19.77 5.21 -25.08
C LEU A 165 -18.34 5.39 -24.56
N VAL A 166 -18.18 5.57 -23.25
CA VAL A 166 -16.87 5.71 -22.62
C VAL A 166 -16.75 4.63 -21.55
N VAL A 167 -15.82 3.71 -21.76
CA VAL A 167 -15.45 2.66 -20.81
C VAL A 167 -14.14 3.05 -20.16
N VAL A 168 -14.15 3.25 -18.85
CA VAL A 168 -12.94 3.51 -18.07
C VAL A 168 -12.67 2.27 -17.23
N THR A 169 -11.53 1.62 -17.48
CA THR A 169 -11.04 0.50 -16.71
C THR A 169 -9.82 0.94 -15.90
N VAL A 170 -9.83 0.68 -14.60
CA VAL A 170 -8.70 0.89 -13.70
C VAL A 170 -8.18 -0.47 -13.28
N ASP A 171 -6.99 -0.80 -13.75
CA ASP A 171 -6.27 -2.01 -13.40
C ASP A 171 -5.13 -1.68 -12.45
N VAL A 172 -5.03 -2.44 -11.37
CA VAL A 172 -3.94 -2.38 -10.41
C VAL A 172 -3.22 -3.72 -10.41
N THR A 173 -1.93 -3.69 -10.69
CA THR A 173 -1.02 -4.83 -10.58
C THR A 173 -0.12 -4.63 -9.38
N VAL A 174 0.12 -5.71 -8.63
CA VAL A 174 1.02 -5.71 -7.47
C VAL A 174 2.08 -6.78 -7.71
N THR A 175 3.35 -6.41 -7.59
CA THR A 175 4.52 -7.28 -7.71
C THR A 175 5.40 -7.19 -6.46
N GLY A 176 6.45 -8.01 -6.39
CA GLY A 176 7.31 -8.12 -5.23
C GLY A 176 6.68 -8.93 -4.10
N THR A 177 7.20 -8.74 -2.90
CA THR A 177 6.77 -9.45 -1.70
C THR A 177 6.31 -8.47 -0.63
N LEU A 178 5.17 -8.79 -0.03
CA LEU A 178 4.66 -8.13 1.16
C LEU A 178 4.29 -9.20 2.18
N LYS A 179 5.04 -9.26 3.28
CA LYS A 179 4.78 -10.19 4.39
C LYS A 179 4.15 -9.46 5.56
N ALA A 180 3.19 -10.10 6.21
CA ALA A 180 2.60 -9.59 7.45
C ALA A 180 3.05 -10.44 8.63
N TYR A 181 3.42 -9.78 9.72
CA TYR A 181 3.86 -10.42 10.95
C TYR A 181 3.02 -9.96 12.13
N ARG A 182 2.52 -10.93 12.89
CA ARG A 182 1.86 -10.68 14.15
C ARG A 182 2.90 -10.51 15.27
N PRO A 183 2.90 -9.37 15.97
CA PRO A 183 3.77 -9.16 17.11
C PRO A 183 3.62 -10.26 18.16
N LYS A 184 4.75 -10.83 18.57
CA LYS A 184 4.86 -11.79 19.68
C LYS A 184 5.90 -11.33 20.67
N LYS A 185 6.00 -12.01 21.81
CA LYS A 185 7.11 -11.81 22.75
C LYS A 185 8.40 -12.42 22.19
N PRO A 186 9.59 -11.95 22.63
CA PRO A 186 10.86 -12.59 22.31
C PRO A 186 10.85 -14.08 22.65
#